data_AF-A0A6M4BIS3-F1
#
_entry.id   AF-A0A6M4BIS3-F1
#
_cell.length_a   1.000
_cell.length_b   1.000
_cell.length_c   1.000
_cell.angle_alpha   90.00
_cell.angle_beta   90.00
_cell.angle_gamma   90.00
#
_symmetry.space_group_name_H-M   'P 1'
#
loop_
_entity.id
_entity.type
_entity.pdbx_description
1 polymer ?
#
loop_
_entity_poly.entity_id
_entity_poly.type
_entity_poly.pdbx_seq_one_letter_code
_entity_poly.pdbx_strand_id
1 'polypeptide(L)'
;QIVCILGAFEALYTPLQMRERDSARSFIRIGLHAEEKRTEAFEKIVRNAIALERARVFARDIAGGDPERMAPGKIVDYVKASFNDDSNISITIIDNEEVIAQDYPLLAAVSRAANRVDRHKARVVEIEYKPSDIARVTETLMLVGKGVTYDTGGADIKISGKMAGMARDKCGAAAVAGFLKACSILKPPHLKVIGVLCLCRNSVGEDCYVADELLVSKSGKTVRVTNTDAEGRFAMADALYKVSEIALGELNPHIYTIATLTGHARACYGNYAA
;
A
#
# COMPACT_ATOMS: atom_id res chain seq x y z
N GLN A 1 24.37 -7.49 12.66
CA GLN A 1 24.39 -6.01 12.81
C GLN A 1 23.05 -5.37 12.42
N ILE A 2 22.57 -5.49 11.18
CA ILE A 2 21.32 -4.82 10.74
C ILE A 2 20.09 -5.17 11.59
N VAL A 3 19.92 -6.45 11.95
CA VAL A 3 18.80 -6.93 12.78
C VAL A 3 18.77 -6.27 14.16
N CYS A 4 19.95 -6.05 14.77
CA CYS A 4 20.06 -5.38 16.07
C CYS A 4 19.63 -3.91 15.97
N ILE A 5 20.06 -3.21 14.92
CA ILE A 5 19.67 -1.81 14.68
C ILE A 5 18.16 -1.71 14.46
N LEU A 6 17.59 -2.58 13.63
CA LEU A 6 16.14 -2.62 13.39
C LEU A 6 15.36 -2.97 14.66
N GLY A 7 15.87 -3.87 15.52
CA GLY A 7 15.28 -4.17 16.82
C GLY A 7 15.28 -2.96 17.77
N ALA A 8 16.35 -2.16 17.75
CA ALA A 8 16.39 -0.91 18.50
C ALA A 8 15.38 0.11 17.98
N PHE A 9 15.24 0.25 16.65
CA PHE A 9 14.24 1.13 16.05
C PHE A 9 12.81 0.68 16.33
N GLU A 10 12.54 -0.63 16.31
CA GLU A 10 11.24 -1.19 16.68
C GLU A 10 10.78 -0.73 18.05
N ALA A 11 11.68 -0.72 19.04
CA ALA A 11 11.39 -0.28 20.40
C ALA A 11 11.08 1.23 20.50
N LEU A 12 11.48 2.01 19.50
CA LEU A 12 11.28 3.46 19.43
C LEU A 12 10.08 3.86 18.56
N TYR A 13 9.53 2.90 17.79
CA TYR A 13 8.34 3.15 17.00
C TYR A 13 7.18 3.59 17.90
N THR A 14 6.63 4.76 17.57
CA THR A 14 5.43 5.30 18.22
C THR A 14 4.35 5.39 17.16
N PRO A 15 3.17 4.76 17.32
CA PRO A 15 2.10 4.84 16.31
C PRO A 15 1.66 6.27 16.01
N LEU A 16 1.23 6.53 14.77
CA LEU A 16 0.81 7.86 14.31
C LEU A 16 -0.18 8.54 15.27
N GLN A 17 -1.20 7.83 15.73
CA GLN A 17 -2.22 8.39 16.63
C GLN A 17 -1.65 8.86 17.97
N MET A 18 -0.61 8.18 18.46
CA MET A 18 0.08 8.58 19.69
C MET A 18 0.97 9.79 19.43
N ARG A 19 1.63 9.86 18.26
CA ARG A 19 2.43 11.03 17.86
C ARG A 19 1.58 12.29 17.63
N GLU A 20 0.33 12.13 17.21
CA GLU A 20 -0.62 13.24 17.05
C GLU A 20 -1.22 13.72 18.38
N ARG A 21 -1.40 12.81 19.36
CA ARG A 21 -2.02 13.13 20.65
C ARG A 21 -1.03 13.70 21.66
N ASP A 22 0.11 13.04 21.80
CA ASP A 22 1.09 13.34 22.84
C ASP A 22 2.33 13.96 22.20
N SER A 23 2.96 14.92 22.89
CA SER A 23 4.34 15.32 22.56
C SER A 23 5.24 14.10 22.80
N ALA A 24 5.67 13.44 21.72
CA ALA A 24 6.32 12.13 21.74
C ALA A 24 7.58 12.06 22.64
N ARG A 25 7.92 10.84 23.10
CA ARG A 25 9.19 10.53 23.78
C ARG A 25 10.37 11.14 22.99
N SER A 26 11.13 12.01 23.65
CA SER A 26 12.06 12.95 23.02
C SER A 26 13.47 12.37 22.85
N PHE A 27 13.61 11.22 22.18
CA PHE A 27 14.94 10.76 21.78
C PHE A 27 15.38 11.54 20.54
N ILE A 28 16.28 12.50 20.73
CA ILE A 28 16.83 13.31 19.63
C ILE A 28 17.98 12.62 18.88
N ARG A 29 18.59 11.59 19.48
CA ARG A 29 19.71 10.85 18.90
C ARG A 29 19.80 9.43 19.43
N ILE A 30 20.16 8.50 18.54
CA ILE A 30 20.54 7.13 18.87
C ILE A 30 22.00 6.96 18.46
N GLY A 31 22.85 6.52 19.38
CA GLY A 31 24.24 6.16 19.09
C GLY A 31 24.37 4.65 18.90
N LEU A 32 25.16 4.23 17.91
CA LEU A 32 25.57 2.84 17.76
C LEU A 32 27.04 2.73 18.19
N HIS A 33 27.32 1.85 19.14
CA HIS A 33 28.68 1.55 19.58
C HIS A 33 29.12 0.19 19.01
N ALA A 34 30.33 0.14 18.50
CA ALA A 34 30.98 -1.09 18.05
C ALA A 34 32.44 -1.05 18.52
N GLU A 35 32.97 -2.20 18.94
CA GLU A 35 34.36 -2.34 19.41
C GLU A 35 35.38 -2.16 18.27
N GLU A 36 34.97 -2.49 17.04
CA GLU A 36 35.79 -2.35 15.83
C GLU A 36 35.73 -0.94 15.22
N LYS A 37 36.74 -0.59 14.42
CA LYS A 37 36.75 0.67 13.67
C LYS A 37 35.57 0.75 12.70
N ARG A 38 35.02 1.96 12.54
CA ARG A 38 33.96 2.29 11.57
C ARG A 38 34.41 1.95 10.14
N THR A 39 33.77 0.96 9.51
CA THR A 39 34.05 0.52 8.13
C THR A 39 32.99 1.01 7.14
N GLU A 40 33.31 1.04 5.85
CA GLU A 40 32.33 1.35 4.79
C GLU A 40 31.17 0.34 4.77
N ALA A 41 31.46 -0.94 5.04
CA ALA A 41 30.44 -1.97 5.16
C ALA A 41 29.45 -1.68 6.31
N PHE A 42 29.95 -1.22 7.46
CA PHE A 42 29.11 -0.82 8.58
C PHE A 42 28.25 0.41 8.22
N GLU A 43 28.81 1.42 7.55
CA GLU A 43 28.05 2.58 7.07
C GLU A 43 26.92 2.19 6.12
N LYS A 44 27.18 1.25 5.21
CA LYS A 44 26.17 0.70 4.32
C LYS A 44 25.05 0.01 5.12
N ILE A 45 25.39 -0.76 6.15
CA ILE A 45 24.41 -1.41 7.04
C ILE A 45 23.55 -0.37 7.77
N VAL A 46 24.15 0.67 8.34
CA VAL A 46 23.43 1.73 9.06
C VAL A 46 22.49 2.46 8.11
N ARG A 47 22.96 2.85 6.92
CA ARG A 47 22.14 3.48 5.88
C ARG A 47 20.97 2.60 5.46
N ASN A 48 21.20 1.30 5.25
CA ASN A 48 20.14 0.36 4.91
C ASN A 48 19.12 0.23 6.06
N ALA A 49 19.57 0.14 7.31
CA ALA A 49 18.69 0.06 8.47
C ALA A 49 17.79 1.30 8.59
N ILE A 50 18.35 2.50 8.41
CA ILE A 50 17.60 3.76 8.46
C ILE A 50 16.56 3.82 7.34
N ALA A 51 16.94 3.43 6.11
CA ALA A 51 16.02 3.42 4.98
C ALA A 51 14.86 2.44 5.20
N LEU A 52 15.17 1.22 5.65
CA LEU A 52 14.18 0.20 5.98
C LEU A 52 13.25 0.66 7.10
N GLU A 53 13.78 1.29 8.15
CA GLU A 53 12.92 1.75 9.24
C GLU A 53 12.02 2.90 8.80
N ARG A 54 12.53 3.89 8.06
CA ARG A 54 11.70 4.97 7.51
C ARG A 54 10.58 4.42 6.63
N ALA A 55 10.88 3.41 5.80
CA ALA A 55 9.89 2.69 5.02
C ALA A 55 8.87 1.93 5.89
N ARG A 56 9.32 1.26 6.96
CA ARG A 56 8.44 0.53 7.90
C ARG A 56 7.53 1.48 8.66
N VAL A 57 8.03 2.60 9.16
CA VAL A 57 7.22 3.64 9.82
C VAL A 57 6.15 4.16 8.86
N PHE A 58 6.55 4.53 7.64
CA PHE A 58 5.62 5.00 6.61
C PHE A 58 4.51 3.98 6.30
N ALA A 59 4.89 2.71 6.08
CA ALA A 59 3.93 1.62 5.88
C ALA A 59 3.04 1.39 7.11
N ARG A 60 3.59 1.42 8.33
CA ARG A 60 2.84 1.20 9.57
C ARG A 60 1.88 2.32 9.89
N ASP A 61 2.21 3.55 9.53
CA ASP A 61 1.31 4.69 9.70
C ASP A 61 0.08 4.52 8.81
N ILE A 62 0.29 4.17 7.53
CA ILE A 62 -0.81 3.86 6.61
C ILE A 62 -1.60 2.66 7.13
N ALA A 63 -0.94 1.52 7.39
CA ALA A 63 -1.59 0.26 7.76
C ALA A 63 -2.31 0.32 9.13
N GLY A 64 -1.66 0.91 10.13
CA GLY A 64 -2.10 0.99 11.52
C GLY A 64 -2.98 2.20 11.83
N GLY A 65 -3.04 3.17 10.92
CA GLY A 65 -4.00 4.26 10.95
C GLY A 65 -5.43 3.72 10.99
N ASP A 66 -6.26 4.29 11.87
CA ASP A 66 -7.67 3.94 11.94
C ASP A 66 -8.39 4.35 10.64
N PRO A 67 -9.64 3.89 10.46
CA PRO A 67 -10.37 4.10 9.20
C PRO A 67 -10.55 5.56 8.79
N GLU A 68 -10.53 6.49 9.74
CA GLU A 68 -10.78 7.91 9.47
C GLU A 68 -9.46 8.66 9.22
N ARG A 69 -8.41 8.39 10.01
CA ARG A 69 -7.07 8.98 9.78
C ARG A 69 -6.41 8.50 8.50
N MET A 70 -6.68 7.26 8.10
CA MET A 70 -6.16 6.66 6.87
C MET A 70 -7.30 6.16 5.96
N ALA A 71 -8.30 7.03 5.77
CA ALA A 71 -9.26 6.93 4.68
C ALA A 71 -8.55 7.21 3.32
N PRO A 72 -9.13 6.84 2.16
CA PRO A 72 -8.45 6.90 0.86
C PRO A 72 -7.80 8.26 0.56
N GLY A 73 -8.55 9.37 0.73
CA GLY A 73 -8.00 10.72 0.50
C GLY A 73 -6.89 11.09 1.48
N LYS A 74 -6.97 10.67 2.74
CA LYS A 74 -5.93 10.94 3.74
C LYS A 74 -4.64 10.16 3.48
N ILE A 75 -4.75 8.95 2.94
CA ILE A 75 -3.58 8.21 2.46
C ILE A 75 -2.91 8.97 1.30
N VAL A 76 -3.68 9.52 0.35
CA VAL A 76 -3.14 10.35 -0.74
C VAL A 76 -2.35 11.55 -0.19
N ASP A 77 -2.94 12.29 0.76
CA ASP A 77 -2.28 13.44 1.39
C ASP A 77 -0.98 13.02 2.08
N TYR A 78 -1.02 11.93 2.84
CA TYR A 78 0.13 11.40 3.57
C TYR A 78 1.24 10.89 2.65
N VAL A 79 0.89 10.25 1.53
CA VAL A 79 1.83 9.81 0.49
C VAL A 79 2.49 11.02 -0.17
N LYS A 80 1.72 12.02 -0.61
CA LYS A 80 2.27 13.26 -1.20
C LYS A 80 3.24 13.95 -0.26
N ALA A 81 2.83 14.16 1.00
CA ALA A 81 3.68 14.79 2.01
C ALA A 81 4.98 14.01 2.24
N SER A 82 4.91 12.68 2.26
CA SER A 82 6.06 11.83 2.53
C SER A 82 7.09 11.78 1.39
N PHE A 83 6.69 12.09 0.16
CA PHE A 83 7.57 12.08 -1.03
C PHE A 83 7.85 13.47 -1.60
N ASN A 84 7.39 14.55 -0.95
CA ASN A 84 7.45 15.92 -1.48
C ASN A 84 8.85 16.36 -1.94
N ASP A 85 9.90 15.90 -1.26
CA ASP A 85 11.29 16.29 -1.53
C ASP A 85 12.07 15.22 -2.30
N ASP A 86 11.41 14.12 -2.71
CA ASP A 86 12.05 12.99 -3.38
C ASP A 86 11.95 13.13 -4.91
N SER A 87 12.93 13.82 -5.51
CA SER A 87 12.96 14.11 -6.96
C SER A 87 13.03 12.89 -7.89
N ASN A 88 13.29 11.71 -7.33
CA ASN A 88 13.33 10.41 -7.98
C ASN A 88 11.99 9.67 -7.93
N ILE A 89 10.96 10.29 -7.35
CA ILE A 89 9.61 9.76 -7.23
C ILE A 89 8.64 10.66 -8.00
N SER A 90 7.81 10.07 -8.85
CA SER A 90 6.63 10.71 -9.43
C SER A 90 5.37 10.08 -8.85
N ILE A 91 4.34 10.90 -8.61
CA ILE A 91 3.05 10.46 -8.08
C ILE A 91 1.94 10.97 -8.99
N THR A 92 1.12 10.05 -9.49
CA THR A 92 -0.11 10.34 -10.22
C THR A 92 -1.30 9.90 -9.37
N ILE A 93 -2.27 10.80 -9.22
CA ILE A 93 -3.52 10.54 -8.48
C ILE A 93 -4.68 10.47 -9.44
N ILE A 94 -5.47 9.42 -9.32
CA ILE A 94 -6.74 9.25 -10.02
C ILE A 94 -7.84 9.26 -8.96
N ASP A 95 -8.58 10.35 -8.90
CA ASP A 95 -9.61 10.62 -7.89
C ASP A 95 -10.98 11.01 -8.46
N ASN A 96 -11.05 11.26 -9.76
CA ASN A 96 -12.30 11.47 -10.48
C ASN A 96 -13.08 10.14 -10.58
N GLU A 97 -14.32 10.14 -10.11
CA GLU A 97 -15.16 8.94 -10.02
C GLU A 97 -15.51 8.35 -11.39
N GLU A 98 -15.71 9.18 -12.42
CA GLU A 98 -16.02 8.74 -13.79
C GLU A 98 -14.80 8.05 -14.41
N VAL A 99 -13.61 8.62 -14.21
CA VAL A 99 -12.35 8.00 -14.64
C VAL A 99 -12.13 6.67 -13.92
N ILE A 100 -12.38 6.61 -12.60
CA ILE A 100 -12.29 5.35 -11.85
C ILE A 100 -13.30 4.33 -12.37
N ALA A 101 -14.54 4.72 -12.67
CA ALA A 101 -15.55 3.82 -13.24
C ALA A 101 -15.16 3.30 -14.62
N GLN A 102 -14.49 4.11 -15.44
CA GLN A 102 -14.06 3.73 -16.79
C GLN A 102 -12.77 2.89 -16.80
N ASP A 103 -11.80 3.23 -15.95
CA ASP A 103 -10.46 2.62 -15.97
C ASP A 103 -10.29 1.51 -14.94
N TYR A 104 -11.08 1.54 -13.86
CA TYR A 104 -11.07 0.56 -12.78
C TYR A 104 -12.51 0.16 -12.38
N PRO A 105 -13.35 -0.32 -13.32
CA PRO A 105 -14.76 -0.61 -13.07
C PRO A 105 -15.04 -1.55 -11.89
N LEU A 106 -14.16 -2.53 -11.63
CA LEU A 106 -14.30 -3.45 -10.49
C LEU A 106 -13.97 -2.75 -9.16
N LEU A 107 -12.98 -1.86 -9.13
CA LEU A 107 -12.71 -1.00 -7.96
C LEU A 107 -13.88 -0.05 -7.71
N ALA A 108 -14.45 0.53 -8.77
CA ALA A 108 -15.60 1.40 -8.69
C ALA A 108 -16.81 0.68 -8.07
N ALA A 109 -17.07 -0.57 -8.48
CA ALA A 109 -18.13 -1.40 -7.91
C ALA A 109 -17.93 -1.65 -6.40
N VAL A 110 -16.70 -2.01 -5.97
CA VAL A 110 -16.37 -2.20 -4.55
C VAL A 110 -16.61 -0.93 -3.73
N SER A 111 -16.28 0.25 -4.28
CA SER A 111 -16.44 1.54 -3.60
C SER A 111 -17.83 2.15 -3.73
N ARG A 112 -18.76 1.54 -4.49
CA ARG A 112 -20.00 2.19 -4.94
C ARG A 112 -20.85 2.74 -3.79
N ALA A 113 -21.06 1.95 -2.73
CA ALA A 113 -21.76 2.39 -1.52
C ALA A 113 -21.03 3.49 -0.73
N ALA A 114 -19.70 3.53 -0.82
CA ALA A 114 -18.87 4.48 -0.09
C ALA A 114 -18.84 5.87 -0.74
N ASN A 115 -19.19 5.98 -2.02
CA ASN A 115 -19.06 7.23 -2.80
C ASN A 115 -19.95 8.38 -2.28
N ARG A 116 -20.96 8.08 -1.45
CA ARG A 116 -21.78 9.09 -0.77
C ARG A 116 -21.03 9.92 0.26
N VAL A 117 -19.85 9.45 0.69
CA VAL A 117 -19.03 10.10 1.70
C VAL A 117 -17.69 10.45 1.08
N ASP A 118 -17.43 11.75 0.86
CA ASP A 118 -16.27 12.22 0.10
C ASP A 118 -14.93 11.63 0.55
N ARG A 119 -14.72 11.55 1.87
CA ARG A 119 -13.47 10.99 2.43
C ARG A 119 -13.29 9.50 2.18
N HIS A 120 -14.35 8.74 1.87
CA HIS A 120 -14.31 7.31 1.58
C HIS A 120 -14.22 6.99 0.09
N LYS A 121 -14.39 7.99 -0.79
CA LYS A 121 -14.32 7.81 -2.24
C LYS A 121 -13.02 7.15 -2.66
N ALA A 122 -13.10 6.23 -3.61
CA ALA A 122 -11.94 5.52 -4.12
C ALA A 122 -10.87 6.46 -4.68
N ARG A 123 -9.61 6.04 -4.56
CA ARG A 123 -8.44 6.71 -5.13
C ARG A 123 -7.53 5.64 -5.70
N VAL A 124 -6.99 5.86 -6.89
CA VAL A 124 -5.85 5.08 -7.38
C VAL A 124 -4.63 5.98 -7.32
N VAL A 125 -3.57 5.49 -6.68
CA VAL A 125 -2.30 6.21 -6.54
C VAL A 125 -1.24 5.43 -7.28
N GLU A 126 -0.70 6.01 -8.34
CA GLU A 126 0.44 5.46 -9.06
C GLU A 126 1.69 6.19 -8.60
N ILE A 127 2.67 5.44 -8.12
CA ILE A 127 3.94 5.97 -7.63
C ILE A 127 5.04 5.31 -8.44
N GLU A 128 5.89 6.09 -9.07
CA GLU A 128 6.98 5.58 -9.88
C GLU A 128 8.32 6.07 -9.31
N TYR A 129 9.22 5.13 -9.06
CA TYR A 129 10.63 5.40 -8.77
C TYR A 129 11.45 5.23 -10.04
N LYS A 130 12.19 6.29 -10.39
CA LYS A 130 13.18 6.28 -11.48
C LYS A 130 14.56 6.64 -10.92
N PRO A 131 15.61 5.86 -11.22
CA PRO A 131 16.97 6.27 -10.89
C PRO A 131 17.37 7.47 -11.75
N SER A 132 18.36 8.24 -11.28
CA SER A 132 18.86 9.43 -11.99
C SER A 132 19.50 9.10 -13.34
N ASP A 133 20.01 7.88 -13.50
CA ASP A 133 20.61 7.39 -14.73
C ASP A 133 19.81 6.19 -15.23
N ILE A 134 18.93 6.44 -16.20
CA ILE A 134 18.03 5.43 -16.75
C ILE A 134 18.77 4.32 -17.51
N ALA A 135 19.97 4.62 -18.04
CA ALA A 135 20.76 3.64 -18.79
C ALA A 135 21.29 2.50 -17.91
N ARG A 136 21.27 2.68 -16.58
CA ARG A 136 21.69 1.65 -15.62
C ARG A 136 20.57 0.71 -15.20
N VAL A 137 19.32 1.00 -15.56
CA VAL A 137 18.18 0.12 -15.24
C VAL A 137 18.35 -1.20 -15.97
N THR A 138 18.22 -2.31 -15.23
CA THR A 138 18.26 -3.68 -15.75
C THR A 138 16.96 -4.43 -15.53
N GLU A 139 16.09 -3.94 -14.65
CA GLU A 139 14.79 -4.55 -14.33
C GLU A 139 13.76 -3.52 -13.87
N THR A 140 12.49 -3.86 -14.07
CA THR A 140 11.35 -3.06 -13.64
C THR A 140 10.46 -3.89 -12.73
N LEU A 141 10.28 -3.43 -11.48
CA LEU A 141 9.33 -4.04 -10.55
C LEU A 141 8.00 -3.31 -10.60
N MET A 142 6.91 -4.05 -10.75
CA MET A 142 5.56 -3.49 -10.83
C MET A 142 4.71 -4.08 -9.71
N LEU A 143 4.24 -3.26 -8.80
CA LEU A 143 3.64 -3.68 -7.54
C LEU A 143 2.20 -3.17 -7.44
N VAL A 144 1.23 -4.06 -7.30
CA VAL A 144 -0.18 -3.68 -7.04
C VAL A 144 -0.54 -4.03 -5.61
N GLY A 145 -0.94 -3.03 -4.84
CA GLY A 145 -1.27 -3.16 -3.42
C GLY A 145 -2.77 -3.04 -3.13
N LYS A 146 -3.33 -4.03 -2.42
CA LYS A 146 -4.70 -3.96 -1.88
C LYS A 146 -4.78 -2.82 -0.87
N GLY A 147 -5.64 -1.84 -1.14
CA GLY A 147 -5.82 -0.62 -0.34
C GLY A 147 -7.22 -0.47 0.24
N VAL A 148 -7.89 -1.56 0.63
CA VAL A 148 -9.22 -1.47 1.23
C VAL A 148 -9.08 -0.86 2.63
N THR A 149 -9.39 0.43 2.75
CA THR A 149 -9.10 1.24 3.93
C THR A 149 -9.92 0.86 5.15
N TYR A 150 -11.11 0.30 4.90
CA TYR A 150 -11.93 -0.42 5.84
C TYR A 150 -12.85 -1.37 5.08
N ASP A 151 -12.96 -2.60 5.58
CA ASP A 151 -13.74 -3.65 4.94
C ASP A 151 -14.88 -4.12 5.86
N THR A 152 -16.11 -3.75 5.50
CA THR A 152 -17.31 -4.27 6.17
C THR A 152 -17.76 -5.62 5.63
N GLY A 153 -17.22 -6.05 4.48
CA GLY A 153 -17.71 -7.15 3.66
C GLY A 153 -18.80 -6.79 2.66
N GLY A 154 -19.22 -5.52 2.59
CA GLY A 154 -20.30 -5.09 1.69
C GLY A 154 -21.67 -5.67 2.08
N ALA A 155 -22.43 -6.17 1.11
CA ALA A 155 -23.72 -6.84 1.33
C ALA A 155 -23.56 -8.18 2.09
N ASP A 156 -22.49 -8.92 1.80
CA ASP A 156 -22.01 -10.09 2.55
C ASP A 156 -21.28 -9.66 3.84
N ILE A 157 -22.00 -8.93 4.69
CA ILE A 157 -21.44 -8.25 5.86
C ILE A 157 -20.66 -9.19 6.80
N LYS A 158 -19.50 -8.73 7.27
CA LYS A 158 -18.73 -9.43 8.30
C LYS A 158 -19.51 -9.46 9.62
N ILE A 159 -19.82 -10.67 10.08
CA ILE A 159 -20.50 -10.92 11.35
C ILE A 159 -19.55 -11.41 12.44
N SER A 160 -20.08 -11.60 13.65
CA SER A 160 -19.37 -12.22 14.80
C SER A 160 -18.09 -11.47 15.21
N GLY A 161 -18.10 -10.14 15.13
CA GLY A 161 -16.98 -9.30 15.54
C GLY A 161 -15.77 -9.32 14.59
N LYS A 162 -15.84 -10.02 13.45
CA LYS A 162 -14.72 -10.13 12.48
C LYS A 162 -14.40 -8.82 11.75
N MET A 163 -15.26 -7.82 11.87
CA MET A 163 -15.02 -6.47 11.34
C MET A 163 -13.94 -5.71 12.13
N ALA A 164 -13.76 -6.03 13.41
CA ALA A 164 -12.72 -5.40 14.23
C ALA A 164 -11.33 -5.72 13.65
N GLY A 165 -10.55 -4.67 13.37
CA GLY A 165 -9.22 -4.79 12.78
C GLY A 165 -9.18 -4.74 11.25
N MET A 166 -10.32 -4.65 10.56
CA MET A 166 -10.39 -4.49 9.09
C MET A 166 -9.93 -3.12 8.58
N ALA A 167 -9.60 -2.20 9.47
CA ALA A 167 -8.80 -1.02 9.12
C ALA A 167 -7.43 -1.40 8.54
N ARG A 168 -6.92 -2.61 8.81
CA ARG A 168 -5.64 -3.11 8.29
C ARG A 168 -5.75 -3.75 6.91
N ASP A 169 -6.93 -3.73 6.29
CA ASP A 169 -7.12 -4.36 4.98
C ASP A 169 -6.52 -3.56 3.80
N LYS A 170 -5.82 -2.48 4.14
CA LYS A 170 -4.95 -1.64 3.30
C LYS A 170 -3.45 -1.94 3.47
N CYS A 171 -3.06 -2.97 4.24
CA CYS A 171 -1.66 -3.33 4.46
C CYS A 171 -0.90 -3.64 3.17
N GLY A 172 -1.58 -4.13 2.13
CA GLY A 172 -0.99 -4.37 0.81
C GLY A 172 -0.47 -3.09 0.16
N ALA A 173 -1.36 -2.09 0.04
CA ALA A 173 -1.00 -0.75 -0.43
C ALA A 173 0.06 -0.09 0.46
N ALA A 174 -0.06 -0.24 1.78
CA ALA A 174 0.93 0.30 2.71
C ALA A 174 2.34 -0.29 2.49
N ALA A 175 2.44 -1.60 2.23
CA ALA A 175 3.71 -2.26 1.93
C ALA A 175 4.32 -1.77 0.60
N VAL A 176 3.51 -1.59 -0.44
CA VAL A 176 3.96 -1.01 -1.72
C VAL A 176 4.51 0.41 -1.52
N ALA A 177 3.77 1.26 -0.81
CA ALA A 177 4.20 2.62 -0.50
C ALA A 177 5.50 2.63 0.32
N GLY A 178 5.61 1.74 1.33
CA GLY A 178 6.83 1.55 2.12
C GLY A 178 8.03 1.13 1.28
N PHE A 179 7.86 0.18 0.36
CA PHE A 179 8.93 -0.27 -0.54
C PHE A 179 9.46 0.89 -1.40
N LEU A 180 8.56 1.66 -2.00
CA LEU A 180 8.93 2.87 -2.76
C LEU A 180 9.63 3.92 -1.88
N LYS A 181 9.25 4.04 -0.60
CA LYS A 181 9.98 4.90 0.34
C LYS A 181 11.41 4.41 0.57
N ALA A 182 11.64 3.11 0.68
CA ALA A 182 13.00 2.58 0.74
C ALA A 182 13.79 2.88 -0.55
N CYS A 183 13.17 2.73 -1.73
CA CYS A 183 13.77 3.08 -3.01
C CYS A 183 14.13 4.57 -3.11
N SER A 184 13.25 5.46 -2.63
CA SER A 184 13.50 6.92 -2.63
C SER A 184 14.79 7.30 -1.89
N ILE A 185 15.06 6.60 -0.79
CA ILE A 185 16.22 6.84 0.10
C ILE A 185 17.47 6.13 -0.42
N LEU A 186 17.36 4.85 -0.80
CA LEU A 186 18.51 4.02 -1.19
C LEU A 186 18.97 4.25 -2.61
N LYS A 187 18.07 4.73 -3.49
CA LYS A 187 18.34 5.07 -4.89
C LYS A 187 19.05 3.94 -5.67
N PRO A 188 18.51 2.69 -5.67
CA PRO A 188 19.11 1.59 -6.42
C PRO A 188 19.16 1.94 -7.92
N PRO A 189 20.35 1.96 -8.55
CA PRO A 189 20.49 2.46 -9.92
C PRO A 189 20.04 1.46 -11.00
N HIS A 190 19.95 0.17 -10.63
CA HIS A 190 19.59 -0.93 -11.53
C HIS A 190 18.08 -1.15 -11.65
N LEU A 191 17.28 -0.42 -10.87
CA LEU A 191 15.89 -0.73 -10.65
C LEU A 191 15.00 0.46 -11.02
N LYS A 192 13.94 0.20 -11.77
CA LYS A 192 12.75 1.07 -11.87
C LYS A 192 11.60 0.40 -11.12
N VAL A 193 10.78 1.18 -10.42
CA VAL A 193 9.61 0.62 -9.70
C VAL A 193 8.35 1.38 -10.05
N ILE A 194 7.28 0.68 -10.37
CA ILE A 194 5.93 1.23 -10.54
C ILE A 194 5.03 0.59 -9.48
N GLY A 195 4.55 1.37 -8.52
CA GLY A 195 3.62 0.94 -7.49
C GLY A 195 2.22 1.51 -7.73
N VAL A 196 1.19 0.69 -7.62
CA VAL A 196 -0.22 1.09 -7.74
C VAL A 196 -0.95 0.76 -6.45
N LEU A 197 -1.46 1.79 -5.77
CA LEU A 197 -2.27 1.64 -4.56
C LEU A 197 -3.75 1.73 -4.95
N CYS A 198 -4.48 0.63 -4.77
CA CYS A 198 -5.91 0.58 -5.08
C CYS A 198 -6.71 0.90 -3.81
N LEU A 199 -6.95 2.19 -3.56
CA LEU A 199 -7.56 2.66 -2.31
C LEU A 199 -9.08 2.78 -2.44
N CYS A 200 -9.82 2.08 -1.58
CA CYS A 200 -11.28 2.21 -1.51
C CYS A 200 -11.78 1.85 -0.10
N ARG A 201 -13.09 1.94 0.12
CA ARG A 201 -13.75 1.41 1.32
C ARG A 201 -14.88 0.50 0.88
N ASN A 202 -14.86 -0.76 1.31
CA ASN A 202 -15.97 -1.69 1.07
C ASN A 202 -17.03 -1.45 2.14
N SER A 203 -18.11 -0.78 1.75
CA SER A 203 -19.17 -0.33 2.66
C SER A 203 -20.48 -1.02 2.35
N VAL A 204 -21.34 -1.15 3.36
CA VAL A 204 -22.75 -1.53 3.20
C VAL A 204 -23.60 -0.28 3.05
N GLY A 205 -24.55 -0.28 2.11
CA GLY A 205 -25.44 0.85 1.82
C GLY A 205 -26.35 0.54 0.64
N GLU A 206 -27.27 1.46 0.31
CA GLU A 206 -28.26 1.23 -0.75
C GLU A 206 -27.64 1.05 -2.15
N ASP A 207 -26.44 1.60 -2.38
CA ASP A 207 -25.71 1.44 -3.65
C ASP A 207 -24.62 0.36 -3.58
N CYS A 208 -24.60 -0.53 -2.57
CA CYS A 208 -23.61 -1.60 -2.55
C CYS A 208 -23.77 -2.52 -3.76
N TYR A 209 -22.64 -3.05 -4.25
CA TYR A 209 -22.69 -4.20 -5.14
C TYR A 209 -23.08 -5.44 -4.34
N VAL A 210 -23.75 -6.37 -5.00
CA VAL A 210 -24.40 -7.52 -4.37
C VAL A 210 -23.98 -8.83 -5.02
N ALA A 211 -24.18 -9.94 -4.32
CA ALA A 211 -24.04 -11.26 -4.91
C ALA A 211 -24.96 -11.41 -6.14
N ASP A 212 -24.52 -12.23 -7.09
CA ASP A 212 -25.09 -12.48 -8.41
C ASP A 212 -25.05 -11.30 -9.41
N GLU A 213 -24.55 -10.12 -9.00
CA GLU A 213 -24.24 -9.04 -9.95
C GLU A 213 -23.13 -9.48 -10.92
N LEU A 214 -23.28 -9.13 -12.20
CA LEU A 214 -22.29 -9.35 -13.24
C LEU A 214 -21.57 -8.04 -13.54
N LEU A 215 -20.30 -7.96 -13.12
CA LEU A 215 -19.45 -6.80 -13.36
C LEU A 215 -18.59 -7.03 -14.61
N VAL A 216 -18.30 -5.98 -15.37
CA VAL A 216 -17.37 -6.04 -16.51
C VAL A 216 -16.06 -5.38 -16.11
N SER A 217 -14.96 -6.13 -16.21
CA SER A 217 -13.61 -5.61 -15.92
C SER A 217 -13.11 -4.71 -17.04
N LYS A 218 -12.02 -3.98 -16.78
CA LYS A 218 -11.29 -3.20 -17.79
C LYS A 218 -10.80 -4.04 -18.97
N SER A 219 -10.51 -5.32 -18.74
CA SER A 219 -10.15 -6.28 -19.79
C SER A 219 -11.33 -6.77 -20.63
N GLY A 220 -12.55 -6.29 -20.38
CA GLY A 220 -13.77 -6.71 -21.05
C GLY A 220 -14.31 -8.08 -20.61
N LYS A 221 -13.73 -8.68 -19.57
CA LYS A 221 -14.20 -9.96 -19.01
C LYS A 221 -15.31 -9.70 -18.00
N THR A 222 -16.37 -10.50 -18.07
CA THR A 222 -17.45 -10.45 -17.08
C THR A 222 -17.10 -11.32 -15.87
N VAL A 223 -17.31 -10.79 -14.66
CA VAL A 223 -17.09 -11.47 -13.38
C VAL A 223 -18.41 -11.49 -12.62
N ARG A 224 -18.88 -12.69 -12.26
CA ARG A 224 -20.01 -12.83 -11.35
C ARG A 224 -19.54 -12.66 -9.91
N VAL A 225 -20.17 -11.73 -9.20
CA VAL A 225 -19.93 -11.53 -7.77
C VAL A 225 -20.63 -12.67 -7.04
N THR A 226 -19.87 -13.52 -6.35
CA THR A 226 -20.45 -14.57 -5.51
C THR A 226 -20.42 -14.22 -4.03
N ASN A 227 -19.57 -13.26 -3.65
CA ASN A 227 -19.43 -12.78 -2.29
C ASN A 227 -18.74 -11.40 -2.29
N THR A 228 -19.34 -10.40 -1.66
CA THR A 228 -18.82 -9.02 -1.60
C THR A 228 -17.75 -8.81 -0.53
N ASP A 229 -17.47 -9.81 0.31
CA ASP A 229 -16.32 -9.90 1.24
C ASP A 229 -15.06 -10.48 0.57
N ALA A 230 -15.14 -10.75 -0.74
CA ALA A 230 -14.01 -11.11 -1.58
C ALA A 230 -13.52 -9.89 -2.41
N GLU A 231 -13.83 -8.67 -1.98
CA GLU A 231 -13.65 -7.40 -2.68
C GLU A 231 -12.20 -7.11 -3.09
N GLY A 232 -11.21 -7.52 -2.30
CA GLY A 232 -9.81 -7.17 -2.54
C GLY A 232 -9.29 -7.60 -3.91
N ARG A 233 -9.79 -8.73 -4.44
CA ARG A 233 -9.42 -9.21 -5.79
C ARG A 233 -10.08 -8.36 -6.88
N PHE A 234 -11.28 -7.85 -6.65
CA PHE A 234 -11.98 -6.93 -7.56
C PHE A 234 -11.29 -5.57 -7.57
N ALA A 235 -10.98 -5.04 -6.39
CA ALA A 235 -10.32 -3.75 -6.21
C ALA A 235 -8.96 -3.66 -6.94
N MET A 236 -8.24 -4.77 -7.11
CA MET A 236 -6.93 -4.79 -7.77
C MET A 236 -6.95 -5.28 -9.22
N ALA A 237 -7.99 -6.00 -9.66
CA ALA A 237 -7.96 -6.73 -10.94
C ALA A 237 -7.74 -5.81 -12.15
N ASP A 238 -8.40 -4.64 -12.18
CA ASP A 238 -8.22 -3.70 -13.28
C ASP A 238 -6.86 -3.00 -13.25
N ALA A 239 -6.33 -2.73 -12.05
CA ALA A 239 -4.98 -2.20 -11.90
C ALA A 239 -3.92 -3.22 -12.35
N LEU A 240 -4.13 -4.51 -12.08
CA LEU A 240 -3.26 -5.57 -12.58
C LEU A 240 -3.31 -5.69 -14.09
N TYR A 241 -4.50 -5.55 -14.68
CA TYR A 241 -4.64 -5.52 -16.13
C TYR A 241 -3.85 -4.35 -16.74
N LYS A 242 -4.07 -3.12 -16.25
CA LYS A 242 -3.32 -1.94 -16.70
C LYS A 242 -1.81 -2.11 -16.54
N VAL A 243 -1.35 -2.61 -15.39
CA VAL A 243 0.07 -2.90 -15.13
C VAL A 243 0.62 -3.94 -16.10
N SER A 244 -0.15 -4.97 -16.44
CA SER A 244 0.26 -5.97 -17.44
C SER A 244 0.42 -5.40 -18.84
N GLU A 245 -0.37 -4.38 -19.21
CA GLU A 245 -0.21 -3.67 -20.48
C GLU A 245 1.05 -2.80 -20.48
N ILE A 246 1.28 -2.06 -19.38
CA ILE A 246 2.50 -1.23 -19.23
C ILE A 246 3.75 -2.11 -19.29
N ALA A 247 3.72 -3.30 -18.67
CA ALA A 247 4.86 -4.22 -18.62
C ALA A 247 5.43 -4.56 -20.01
N LEU A 248 4.60 -4.57 -21.07
CA LEU A 248 5.04 -4.86 -22.44
C LEU A 248 6.09 -3.86 -22.97
N GLY A 249 6.15 -2.65 -22.41
CA GLY A 249 7.11 -1.62 -22.77
C GLY A 249 8.29 -1.49 -21.80
N GLU A 250 8.36 -2.30 -20.75
CA GLU A 250 9.35 -2.18 -19.69
C GLU A 250 10.49 -3.20 -19.82
N LEU A 251 11.67 -2.87 -19.29
CA LEU A 251 12.82 -3.76 -19.31
C LEU A 251 12.71 -4.81 -18.18
N ASN A 252 12.76 -6.09 -18.55
CA ASN A 252 12.68 -7.25 -17.63
C ASN A 252 11.63 -7.04 -16.51
N PRO A 253 10.33 -6.94 -16.87
CA PRO A 253 9.28 -6.59 -15.93
C PRO A 253 8.90 -7.77 -15.02
N HIS A 254 8.74 -7.48 -13.73
CA HIS A 254 8.20 -8.44 -12.75
C HIS A 254 7.00 -7.83 -12.04
N ILE A 255 5.86 -8.51 -12.10
CA ILE A 255 4.59 -8.04 -11.51
C ILE A 255 4.34 -8.78 -10.20
N TYR A 256 4.09 -8.05 -9.13
CA TYR A 256 3.74 -8.57 -7.82
C TYR A 256 2.43 -7.98 -7.32
N THR A 257 1.65 -8.82 -6.64
CA THR A 257 0.49 -8.37 -5.84
C THR A 257 0.81 -8.50 -4.37
N ILE A 258 0.46 -7.48 -3.58
CA ILE A 258 0.60 -7.52 -2.12
C ILE A 258 -0.76 -7.22 -1.52
N ALA A 259 -1.32 -8.19 -0.79
CA ALA A 259 -2.68 -8.10 -0.30
C ALA A 259 -2.93 -8.91 0.97
N THR A 260 -3.73 -8.34 1.87
CA THR A 260 -4.43 -9.04 2.95
C THR A 260 -5.65 -9.77 2.36
N LEU A 261 -5.41 -10.76 1.50
CA LEU A 261 -6.45 -11.23 0.58
C LEU A 261 -7.40 -12.28 1.18
N THR A 262 -6.89 -13.18 2.02
CA THR A 262 -7.72 -14.30 2.51
C THR A 262 -7.44 -14.63 3.97
N GLY A 263 -8.50 -14.94 4.71
CA GLY A 263 -8.37 -15.59 6.01
C GLY A 263 -7.79 -17.01 5.91
N HIS A 264 -7.95 -17.66 4.75
CA HIS A 264 -7.40 -18.99 4.47
C HIS A 264 -5.88 -19.02 4.56
N ALA A 265 -5.17 -18.02 4.02
CA ALA A 265 -3.71 -17.94 4.14
C ALA A 265 -3.26 -17.93 5.61
N ARG A 266 -3.96 -17.19 6.46
CA ARG A 266 -3.71 -17.18 7.92
C ARG A 266 -4.03 -18.53 8.57
N ALA A 267 -5.11 -19.20 8.16
CA ALA A 267 -5.45 -20.52 8.69
C ALA A 267 -4.39 -21.58 8.32
N CYS A 268 -3.78 -21.46 7.13
CA CYS A 268 -2.74 -22.37 6.67
C CYS A 268 -1.37 -22.11 7.32
N TYR A 269 -0.96 -20.84 7.44
CA TYR A 269 0.42 -20.48 7.81
C TYR A 269 0.55 -19.76 9.17
N GLY A 270 -0.56 -19.48 9.85
CA GLY A 270 -0.59 -18.77 11.14
C GLY A 270 -0.45 -17.25 11.02
N ASN A 271 -0.18 -16.60 12.16
CA ASN A 271 -0.05 -15.13 12.25
C ASN A 271 1.35 -14.61 11.85
N TYR A 272 2.35 -15.49 11.85
CA TYR A 272 3.74 -15.19 11.54
C TYR A 272 4.21 -16.28 10.57
N ALA A 273 4.11 -15.99 9.28
CA ALA A 273 4.76 -16.79 8.25
C ALA A 273 6.11 -16.13 7.93
N ALA A 274 7.16 -16.93 7.86
CA ALA A 274 8.52 -16.51 7.56
C ALA A 274 8.65 -15.94 6.13
#